data_AF-A0A9W4QSJ3-F1
#
_entry.id   AF-A0A9W4QSJ3-F1
#
_cell.length_a   1.000
_cell.length_b   1.000
_cell.length_c   1.000
_cell.angle_alpha   90.00
_cell.angle_beta   90.00
_cell.angle_gamma   90.00
#
_symmetry.space_group_name_H-M   'P 1'
#
loop_
_entity.id
_entity.type
_entity.pdbx_description
1 polymer ?
#
loop_
_entity_poly.entity_id
_entity_poly.type
_entity_poly.pdbx_seq_one_letter_code
_entity_poly.pdbx_strand_id
1 'polypeptide(L)'
;MALMRMLDRQLEQLSFHLNNIALYVQENNIQDATEELAIVDKLLVELFSIEHSFTPNEVDSMSKLLSSLHELVSLIAEQKSDAKKNLTTFLSNKKGLGVYNSIK
;
A
#
# COMPACT_ATOMS: atom_id res chain seq x y z
N MET A 1 -19.20 10.13 23.65
CA MET A 1 -19.80 10.12 22.29
C MET A 1 -18.91 10.80 21.24
N ALA A 2 -18.26 11.94 21.52
CA ALA A 2 -17.43 12.63 20.52
C ALA A 2 -16.16 11.84 20.12
N LEU A 3 -15.47 11.21 21.07
CA LEU A 3 -14.24 10.44 20.83
C LEU A 3 -14.49 9.20 19.95
N MET A 4 -15.57 8.45 20.25
CA MET A 4 -15.97 7.26 19.51
C MET A 4 -16.26 7.57 18.03
N ARG A 5 -16.96 8.68 17.75
CA ARG A 5 -17.20 9.16 16.38
C ARG A 5 -15.95 9.63 15.65
N MET A 6 -14.93 10.09 16.38
CA MET A 6 -13.67 10.52 15.81
C MET A 6 -12.82 9.31 15.37
N LEU A 7 -12.79 8.26 16.20
CA LEU A 7 -12.07 7.02 15.91
C LEU A 7 -12.68 6.27 14.72
N ASP A 8 -14.00 6.08 14.70
CA ASP A 8 -14.70 5.45 13.57
C ASP A 8 -14.40 6.18 12.24
N ARG A 9 -14.42 7.52 12.28
CA ARG A 9 -14.10 8.34 11.11
C ARG A 9 -12.64 8.18 10.67
N GLN A 10 -11.68 8.13 11.61
CA GLN A 10 -10.27 7.92 11.28
C GLN A 10 -10.04 6.54 10.66
N LEU A 11 -10.72 5.50 11.16
CA LEU A 11 -10.64 4.15 10.61
C LEU A 11 -11.26 4.08 9.20
N GLU A 12 -12.40 4.75 8.97
CA GLU A 12 -12.99 4.87 7.63
C GLU A 12 -12.05 5.58 6.64
N GLN A 13 -11.41 6.68 7.08
CA GLN A 13 -10.42 7.39 6.28
C GLN A 13 -9.22 6.50 5.94
N LEU A 14 -8.69 5.76 6.93
CA LEU A 14 -7.60 4.82 6.72
C LEU A 14 -7.98 3.74 5.69
N SER A 15 -9.16 3.13 5.83
CA SER A 15 -9.64 2.16 4.85
C SER A 15 -9.81 2.75 3.45
N PHE A 16 -10.32 3.98 3.33
CA PHE A 16 -10.44 4.67 2.04
C PHE A 16 -9.08 4.85 1.37
N HIS A 17 -8.10 5.41 2.09
CA HIS A 17 -6.76 5.65 1.54
C HIS A 17 -6.02 4.35 1.19
N LEU A 18 -6.15 3.29 2.01
CA LEU A 18 -5.57 1.98 1.68
C LEU A 18 -6.14 1.39 0.40
N ASN A 19 -7.45 1.53 0.15
CA ASN A 19 -8.08 1.09 -1.08
C ASN A 19 -7.55 1.88 -2.30
N ASN A 20 -7.34 3.19 -2.16
CA ASN A 20 -6.73 4.01 -3.22
C ASN A 20 -5.30 3.55 -3.53
N ILE A 21 -4.48 3.27 -2.50
CA ILE A 21 -3.12 2.76 -2.72
C ILE A 21 -3.18 1.44 -3.50
N ALA A 22 -4.06 0.51 -3.11
CA ALA A 22 -4.20 -0.76 -3.81
C ALA A 22 -4.57 -0.56 -5.31
N LEU A 23 -5.50 0.36 -5.60
CA LEU A 23 -5.87 0.73 -6.97
C LEU A 23 -4.68 1.31 -7.74
N TYR A 24 -3.99 2.31 -7.17
CA TYR A 24 -2.86 2.96 -7.85
C TYR A 24 -1.68 2.03 -8.06
N VAL A 25 -1.42 1.12 -7.11
CA VAL A 25 -0.46 0.02 -7.28
C VAL A 25 -0.88 -0.84 -8.47
N GLN A 26 -2.12 -1.32 -8.55
CA GLN A 26 -2.63 -2.11 -9.67
C GLN A 26 -2.49 -1.40 -11.04
N GLU A 27 -2.71 -0.08 -11.06
CA GLU A 27 -2.55 0.76 -12.25
C GLU A 27 -1.09 1.14 -12.55
N ASN A 28 -0.14 0.68 -11.73
CA ASN A 28 1.28 0.99 -11.79
C ASN A 28 1.57 2.51 -11.64
N ASN A 29 0.64 3.23 -11.02
CA ASN A 29 0.74 4.64 -10.69
C ASN A 29 1.41 4.81 -9.32
N ILE A 30 2.73 4.61 -9.30
CA ILE A 30 3.51 4.59 -8.06
C ILE A 30 3.56 5.97 -7.38
N GLN A 31 3.45 7.05 -8.14
CA GLN A 31 3.46 8.40 -7.58
C GLN A 31 2.23 8.63 -6.70
N ASP A 32 1.03 8.43 -7.24
CA ASP A 32 -0.22 8.66 -6.49
C ASP A 32 -0.35 7.66 -5.33
N ALA A 33 0.10 6.41 -5.51
CA ALA A 33 0.21 5.44 -4.42
C ALA A 33 1.11 5.93 -3.27
N THR A 34 2.20 6.63 -3.59
CA THR A 34 3.12 7.17 -2.58
C THR A 34 2.53 8.38 -1.85
N GLU A 35 1.80 9.23 -2.57
CA GLU A 35 1.10 10.38 -1.99
C GLU A 35 0.02 9.94 -1.00
N GLU A 36 -0.75 8.91 -1.35
CA GLU A 36 -1.75 8.29 -0.46
C GLU A 36 -1.12 7.62 0.76
N LEU A 37 0.03 6.95 0.58
CA LEU A 37 0.75 6.32 1.70
C LEU A 37 1.19 7.35 2.75
N ALA A 38 1.63 8.54 2.32
CA ALA A 38 2.00 9.62 3.23
C ALA A 38 0.79 10.14 4.05
N ILE A 39 -0.43 10.03 3.51
CA ILE A 39 -1.66 10.36 4.24
C ILE A 39 -1.97 9.27 5.28
N VAL A 40 -1.87 7.99 4.88
CA VAL A 40 -2.05 6.84 5.77
C VAL A 40 -1.10 6.92 6.97
N ASP A 41 0.18 7.22 6.75
CA ASP A 41 1.17 7.35 7.83
C ASP A 41 0.76 8.41 8.86
N LYS A 42 0.28 9.58 8.40
CA LYS A 42 -0.20 10.64 9.31
C LYS A 42 -1.40 10.18 10.12
N LEU A 43 -2.38 9.55 9.48
CA LEU A 43 -3.58 9.04 10.14
C LEU A 43 -3.26 7.94 11.16
N LEU A 44 -2.28 7.06 10.87
CA LEU A 44 -1.82 6.05 11.83
C LEU A 44 -1.12 6.68 13.03
N VAL A 45 -0.25 7.67 12.81
CA VAL A 45 0.42 8.39 13.91
C VAL A 45 -0.62 9.06 14.82
N GLU A 46 -1.62 9.72 14.25
CA GLU A 46 -2.71 10.31 15.01
C GLU A 46 -3.49 9.25 15.79
N LEU A 47 -3.89 8.16 15.15
CA LEU A 47 -4.63 7.05 15.74
C LEU A 47 -3.90 6.44 16.95
N PHE A 48 -2.60 6.16 16.80
CA PHE A 48 -1.79 5.54 17.86
C PHE A 48 -1.37 6.51 18.97
N SER A 49 -1.52 7.81 18.76
CA SER A 49 -1.26 8.83 19.79
C SER A 49 -2.44 9.00 20.76
N ILE A 50 -3.59 8.36 20.49
CA ILE A 50 -4.76 8.46 21.35
C ILE A 50 -4.59 7.53 22.55
N GLU A 51 -4.48 8.09 23.75
CA GLU A 51 -4.62 7.35 25.01
C GLU A 51 -6.10 6.99 25.25
N HIS A 52 -6.58 5.95 24.57
CA HIS A 52 -7.95 5.44 24.69
C HIS A 52 -7.98 3.92 24.87
N SER A 53 -8.86 3.45 25.75
CA SER A 53 -9.18 2.02 25.85
C SER A 53 -10.22 1.67 24.79
N PHE A 54 -9.78 0.94 23.76
CA PHE A 54 -10.64 0.49 22.66
C PHE A 54 -11.73 -0.47 23.15
N THR A 55 -12.95 -0.25 22.68
CA THR A 55 -14.07 -1.17 22.77
C THR A 55 -13.83 -2.39 21.86
N PRO A 56 -14.50 -3.54 22.10
CA PRO A 56 -14.35 -4.73 21.27
C PRO A 56 -14.59 -4.48 19.77
N ASN A 57 -15.58 -3.64 19.42
CA ASN A 57 -15.88 -3.31 18.03
C ASN A 57 -14.74 -2.52 17.37
N GLU A 58 -14.10 -1.61 18.10
CA GLU A 58 -12.96 -0.83 17.61
C GLU A 58 -11.72 -1.73 17.40
N VAL A 59 -11.52 -2.72 18.29
CA VAL A 59 -10.48 -3.75 18.13
C VAL A 59 -10.71 -4.59 16.87
N ASP A 60 -11.95 -4.97 16.57
CA ASP A 60 -12.29 -5.68 15.34
C ASP A 60 -12.01 -4.83 14.09
N SER A 61 -12.34 -3.54 14.13
CA SER A 61 -12.04 -2.62 13.01
C SER A 61 -10.54 -2.42 12.81
N MET A 62 -9.76 -2.29 13.89
CA MET A 62 -8.30 -2.26 13.81
C MET A 62 -7.71 -3.57 13.27
N SER A 63 -8.31 -4.71 13.62
CA SER A 63 -7.87 -6.01 13.10
C SER A 63 -8.13 -6.14 11.60
N LYS A 64 -9.27 -5.62 11.10
CA LYS A 64 -9.55 -5.52 9.66
C LYS A 64 -8.55 -4.62 8.95
N LEU A 65 -8.23 -3.46 9.55
CA LEU A 65 -7.22 -2.54 9.01
C LEU A 65 -5.86 -3.22 8.86
N LEU A 66 -5.43 -3.99 9.87
CA LEU A 66 -4.19 -4.76 9.83
C LEU A 66 -4.20 -5.79 8.69
N SER A 67 -5.31 -6.50 8.49
CA SER A 67 -5.46 -7.44 7.37
C SER A 67 -5.32 -6.72 6.02
N SER A 68 -5.96 -5.57 5.83
CA SER A 68 -5.84 -4.77 4.60
C SER A 68 -4.41 -4.29 4.35
N LEU A 69 -3.67 -3.91 5.39
CA LEU A 69 -2.25 -3.56 5.28
C LEU A 69 -1.41 -4.77 4.84
N HIS A 70 -1.65 -5.97 5.38
CA HIS A 70 -0.94 -7.18 4.95
C HIS A 70 -1.24 -7.54 3.49
N GLU A 71 -2.49 -7.40 3.05
CA GLU A 71 -2.90 -7.62 1.66
C GLU A 71 -2.19 -6.64 0.73
N LEU A 72 -2.13 -5.35 1.10
CA LEU A 72 -1.44 -4.33 0.33
C LEU A 72 0.07 -4.62 0.20
N VAL A 73 0.73 -5.02 1.29
CA VAL A 73 2.15 -5.42 1.26
C VAL A 73 2.37 -6.60 0.32
N SER A 74 1.46 -7.58 0.35
CA SER A 74 1.52 -8.76 -0.53
C SER A 74 1.37 -8.36 -2.00
N LEU A 75 0.42 -7.48 -2.31
CA LEU A 75 0.20 -6.95 -3.65
C LEU A 75 1.44 -6.23 -4.20
N ILE A 76 2.05 -5.34 -3.39
CA ILE A 76 3.27 -4.61 -3.78
C ILE A 76 4.44 -5.58 -4.00
N ALA A 77 4.56 -6.61 -3.16
CA ALA A 77 5.61 -7.62 -3.31
C ALA A 77 5.44 -8.45 -4.59
N GLU A 78 4.20 -8.82 -4.93
CA GLU A 78 3.87 -9.50 -6.19
C GLU A 78 4.22 -8.64 -7.40
N GLN A 79 3.81 -7.37 -7.41
CA GLN A 79 4.13 -6.45 -8.51
C GLN A 79 5.64 -6.25 -8.69
N LYS A 80 6.39 -6.13 -7.59
CA LYS A 80 7.85 -6.04 -7.65
C LYS A 80 8.46 -7.28 -8.29
N SER A 81 7.94 -8.46 -7.97
CA SER A 81 8.37 -9.74 -8.55
C SER A 81 8.09 -9.77 -10.06
N ASP A 82 6.90 -9.35 -10.47
CA ASP A 82 6.49 -9.31 -11.88
C ASP A 82 7.29 -8.29 -12.68
N ALA A 83 7.52 -7.08 -12.14
CA ALA A 83 8.38 -6.08 -12.76
C ALA A 83 9.80 -6.62 -12.99
N LYS A 84 10.37 -7.32 -12.01
CA LYS A 84 11.68 -7.97 -12.12
C LYS A 84 11.69 -9.05 -13.21
N LYS A 85 10.66 -9.89 -13.27
CA LYS A 85 10.52 -10.95 -14.29
C LYS A 85 10.40 -10.35 -15.68
N ASN A 86 9.59 -9.30 -15.84
CA ASN A 86 9.39 -8.60 -17.11
C ASN A 86 10.69 -7.94 -17.58
N LEU A 87 11.42 -7.26 -16.70
CA LEU A 87 12.73 -6.69 -17.02
C LEU A 87 13.75 -7.75 -17.44
N THR A 88 13.81 -8.86 -16.69
CA THR A 88 14.71 -9.98 -16.99
C THR A 88 14.41 -10.60 -18.36
N THR A 89 13.13 -10.76 -18.67
CA THR A 89 12.65 -11.28 -19.96
C THR A 89 13.00 -10.31 -21.09
N PHE A 90 12.73 -9.02 -20.90
CA PHE A 90 13.09 -7.98 -21.86
C PHE A 90 14.59 -7.95 -22.16
N LEU A 91 15.44 -7.94 -21.14
CA LEU A 91 16.90 -7.96 -21.29
C LEU A 91 17.39 -9.23 -21.99
N SER A 92 16.81 -10.40 -21.68
CA SER A 92 17.16 -11.67 -22.34
C SER A 92 16.77 -11.67 -23.82
N ASN A 93 15.60 -11.15 -24.15
CA ASN A 93 15.16 -10.97 -25.54
C ASN A 93 16.05 -9.99 -26.30
N LYS A 94 16.52 -8.92 -25.64
CA LYS A 94 17.45 -7.94 -26.24
C LYS A 94 18.88 -8.48 -26.39
N LYS A 95 19.34 -9.39 -25.53
CA LYS A 95 20.60 -10.15 -25.74
C LYS A 95 20.55 -10.97 -27.03
N GLY A 96 19.39 -11.54 -27.38
CA GLY A 96 19.17 -12.22 -28.66
C GLY A 96 19.16 -11.29 -29.89
N LEU A 97 19.02 -9.98 -29.70
CA LEU A 97 18.92 -8.97 -30.77
C LEU A 97 20.20 -8.14 -30.97
N GLY A 98 21.35 -8.55 -30.40
CA GLY A 98 22.65 -8.00 -30.76
C GLY A 98 23.02 -6.65 -30.11
N VAL A 99 22.29 -6.16 -29.11
CA VAL A 99 22.65 -4.92 -28.37
C VAL A 99 23.90 -5.11 -27.49
N TYR A 100 24.31 -6.35 -27.23
CA TYR A 100 25.52 -6.65 -26.46
C TYR A 100 26.83 -6.29 -27.19
N ASN A 101 26.78 -6.06 -28.51
CA ASN A 101 27.96 -5.71 -29.31
C ASN A 101 28.17 -4.19 -29.48
N SER A 102 27.23 -3.35 -29.05
CA SER A 102 27.33 -1.88 -29.18
C SER A 102 27.81 -1.16 -27.91
N ILE A 103 28.20 -1.91 -26.87
CA ILE A 103 28.68 -1.37 -25.57
C ILE A 103 30.12 -1.85 -25.30
N LYS A 104 30.93 -2.05 -26.34
CA LYS A 104 32.38 -2.29 -26.21
C LYS A 104 33.16 -1.11 -26.75
#